data_AF-A0A7V0L3X2-F1
#
_entry.id   AF-A0A7V0L3X2-F1
#
_cell.length_a   1.000
_cell.length_b   1.000
_cell.length_c   1.000
_cell.angle_alpha   90.00
_cell.angle_beta   90.00
_cell.angle_gamma   90.00
#
_symmetry.space_group_name_H-M   'P 1'
#
loop_
_entity.id
_entity.type
_entity.pdbx_description
1 polymer ?
#
loop_
_entity_poly.entity_id
_entity_poly.type
_entity_poly.pdbx_seq_one_letter_code
_entity_poly.pdbx_strand_id
1 'polypeptide(L)' 'MKQNEIIKIFRDTGALLEGHFLLSSGLHSSQYFQCARV' A
#
# COMPACT_ATOMS: atom_id res chain seq x y z
N MET A 1 -19.03 3.28 2.18
CA MET A 1 -18.06 2.16 2.33
C MET A 1 -17.41 2.25 3.69
N LYS A 2 -17.15 1.13 4.36
CA LYS A 2 -16.40 1.10 5.63
C LYS A 2 -14.90 1.10 5.34
N GLN A 3 -14.09 1.70 6.22
CA GLN A 3 -12.63 1.79 6.08
C GLN A 3 -11.96 0.43 5.83
N ASN A 4 -12.43 -0.63 6.51
CA ASN A 4 -11.90 -1.98 6.34
C ASN A 4 -12.11 -2.53 4.92
N GLU A 5 -13.22 -2.18 4.26
CA GLU A 5 -13.51 -2.62 2.90
C GLU A 5 -12.53 -1.98 1.90
N ILE A 6 -12.20 -0.71 2.11
CA ILE A 6 -11.25 0.03 1.26
C ILE A 6 -9.84 -0.58 1.38
N ILE A 7 -9.39 -0.86 2.61
CA ILE A 7 -8.09 -1.49 2.85
C ILE A 7 -8.04 -2.88 2.21
N LYS A 8 -9.13 -3.64 2.31
CA LYS A 8 -9.22 -4.98 1.71
C LYS A 8 -9.07 -4.91 0.19
N ILE A 9 -9.77 -3.98 -0.48
CA ILE A 9 -9.65 -3.78 -1.93
C ILE A 9 -8.21 -3.48 -2.33
N PHE A 10 -7.50 -2.62 -1.59
CA PHE A 10 -6.10 -2.30 -1.91
C PHE A 10 -5.13 -3.46 -1.68
N ARG A 11 -5.41 -4.33 -0.69
CA ARG A 11 -4.65 -5.58 -0.50
C ARG A 11 -4.92 -6.57 -1.63
N ASP A 12 -6.18 -6.77 -1.97
CA ASP A 12 -6.63 -7.75 -2.97
C ASP A 12 -6.16 -7.37 -4.39
N THR A 13 -6.09 -6.07 -4.69
CA THR A 13 -5.57 -5.55 -5.97
C THR A 13 -4.04 -5.56 -6.05
N GLY A 14 -3.33 -5.82 -4.94
CA GLY A 14 -1.88 -5.69 -4.88
C GLY A 14 -1.36 -4.25 -4.93
N ALA A 15 -2.26 -3.27 -4.75
CA ALA A 15 -1.91 -1.85 -4.68
C ALA A 15 -1.22 -1.49 -3.35
N LEU A 16 -1.54 -2.21 -2.27
CA LEU A 16 -0.87 -2.07 -0.98
C LEU A 16 0.09 -3.23 -0.76
N LEU A 17 1.40 -2.93 -0.75
CA LEU A 17 2.47 -3.87 -0.49
C LEU A 17 2.90 -3.79 0.98
N GLU A 18 3.22 -4.93 1.59
CA GLU A 18 3.78 -5.03 2.93
C GLU A 18 5.20 -5.59 2.85
N GLY A 19 6.15 -4.98 3.57
CA GLY A 19 7.56 -5.28 3.45
C GLY A 19 8.43 -4.25 4.17
N HIS A 20 9.62 -3.97 3.64
CA HIS A 20 10.48 -2.89 4.13
C HIS A 20 10.92 -2.04 2.94
N PHE A 21 10.38 -0.82 2.84
CA PHE A 21 10.55 0.06 1.69
C PHE A 21 11.27 1.34 2.08
N LEU A 22 12.26 1.74 1.27
CA LEU A 22 12.80 3.10 1.28
C LEU A 22 11.93 3.97 0.38
N LEU A 23 11.24 4.95 0.97
CA LEU A 23 10.40 5.88 0.24
C LEU A 23 11.25 6.93 -0.48
N SER A 24 10.67 7.63 -1.45
CA SER A 24 11.33 8.74 -2.15
C SER A 24 11.74 9.90 -1.23
N SER A 25 11.13 10.00 -0.06
CA SER A 25 11.52 10.95 1.01
C SER A 25 12.77 10.53 1.78
N GLY A 26 13.30 9.32 1.53
CA GLY A 26 14.40 8.74 2.31
C GLY A 26 13.98 8.06 3.61
N LEU A 27 12.68 8.06 3.93
CA LEU A 27 12.15 7.37 5.12
C LEU A 27 11.90 5.89 4.84
N HIS A 28 12.02 5.07 5.88
CA HIS A 28 11.63 3.66 5.82
C HIS A 28 10.16 3.51 6.19
N SER A 29 9.46 2.62 5.47
CA SER A 29 8.07 2.27 5.73
C SER A 29 7.88 0.76 5.61
N SER A 30 7.03 0.21 6.46
CA SER A 30 6.61 -1.19 6.36
C SER A 30 5.58 -1.43 5.24
N GLN A 31 5.09 -0.35 4.63
CA GLN A 31 4.03 -0.37 3.63
C GLN A 31 4.38 0.55 2.46
N TYR A 32 4.01 0.13 1.26
CA TYR A 32 4.14 0.92 0.06
C TYR A 32 2.88 0.85 -0.79
N PHE A 33 2.41 2.00 -1.27
CA PHE A 33 1.21 2.10 -2.07
C PHE A 33 1.58 2.33 -3.53
N GLN A 34 1.33 1.33 -4.38
CA GLN A 34 1.67 1.34 -5.79
C GLN A 34 0.45 1.67 -6.65
N CYS A 35 0.15 2.96 -6.80
CA CYS A 35 -1.01 3.45 -7.58
C CYS A 35 -1.01 2.95 -9.04
N ALA A 36 0.15 2.66 -9.62
CA ALA A 36 0.27 2.20 -11.00
C ALA A 36 -0.19 0.75 -11.24
N ARG A 37 -0.56 0.01 -10.17
CA ARG A 37 -1.06 -1.37 -10.25
C ARG A 37 -2.56 -1.48 -9.97
N VAL A 38 -3.25 -0.34 -9.85
CA VAL A 38 -4.71 -0.24 -9.69
C VAL A 38 -5.36 -0.16 -11.07
#